data_AF-A0A0D3RPW3-F1
#
_entry.id   AF-A0A0D3RPW3-F1
#
_cell.length_a   1.000
_cell.length_b   1.000
_cell.length_c   1.000
_cell.angle_alpha   90.00
_cell.angle_beta   90.00
_cell.angle_gamma   90.00
#
_symmetry.space_group_name_H-M   'P 1'
#
loop_
_entity.id
_entity.type
_entity.pdbx_description
1 polymer ?
#
loop_
_entity_poly.entity_id
_entity_poly.type
_entity_poly.pdbx_seq_one_letter_code
_entity_poly.pdbx_strand_id
1 'polypeptide(L)'
;MKRKFSTAWKSSSQPRKQRKYRANAPLHLKKKFVNANLSKELHKKYRRKNIPLRKDDVVKIMRGKYKKKQGKILKVFLKLSKVEIEGIQVKKQDGSQANVKLQPSNLQIITLNLDDKKRIAKLKNEKKEEVKKIDSKKIKQAEENKK
;
A
#
# COMPACT_ATOMS: atom_id res chain seq x y z
N MET A 1 -19.48 2.79 -26.43
CA MET A 1 -19.21 4.09 -25.76
C MET A 1 -18.06 4.78 -26.47
N LYS A 2 -18.29 5.99 -26.98
CA LYS A 2 -17.34 6.76 -27.79
C LYS A 2 -16.05 7.17 -27.03
N ARG A 3 -16.14 7.45 -25.72
CA ARG A 3 -14.97 7.86 -24.90
C ARG A 3 -14.11 6.68 -24.44
N LYS A 4 -12.78 6.83 -24.47
CA LYS A 4 -11.81 5.81 -24.01
C LYS A 4 -11.71 5.72 -22.47
N PHE A 5 -11.72 6.85 -21.77
CA PHE A 5 -11.63 6.95 -20.31
C PHE A 5 -12.39 8.18 -19.78
N SER A 6 -12.87 8.11 -18.54
CA SER A 6 -13.42 9.24 -17.78
C SER A 6 -13.27 8.97 -16.29
N THR A 7 -12.89 9.99 -15.52
CA THR A 7 -12.74 9.91 -14.06
C THR A 7 -14.07 9.73 -13.32
N ALA A 8 -15.15 10.30 -13.84
CA ALA A 8 -16.50 10.21 -13.27
C ALA A 8 -17.02 8.75 -13.24
N TRP A 9 -16.48 7.87 -14.08
CA TRP A 9 -16.88 6.46 -14.09
C TRP A 9 -16.52 5.70 -12.81
N LYS A 10 -15.65 6.25 -11.96
CA LYS A 10 -15.30 5.67 -10.65
C LYS A 10 -16.50 5.61 -9.68
N SER A 11 -17.46 6.53 -9.79
CA SER A 11 -18.66 6.59 -8.94
C SER A 11 -19.94 6.12 -9.66
N SER A 12 -19.83 5.68 -10.92
CA SER A 12 -21.01 5.26 -11.68
C SER A 12 -21.54 3.91 -11.19
N SER A 13 -22.87 3.78 -11.07
CA SER A 13 -23.52 2.49 -10.76
C SER A 13 -23.36 1.46 -11.89
N GLN A 14 -23.20 1.92 -13.14
CA GLN A 14 -23.13 1.01 -14.30
C GLN A 14 -21.85 0.14 -14.30
N PRO A 15 -21.96 -1.20 -14.23
CA PRO A 15 -20.80 -2.10 -14.17
C PRO A 15 -19.86 -1.97 -15.38
N ARG A 16 -20.42 -1.74 -16.56
CA ARG A 16 -19.65 -1.56 -17.80
C ARG A 16 -18.71 -0.35 -17.72
N LYS A 17 -19.17 0.77 -17.12
CA LYS A 17 -18.36 1.98 -16.91
C LYS A 17 -17.25 1.74 -15.90
N GLN A 18 -17.55 1.05 -14.78
CA GLN A 18 -16.58 0.71 -13.74
C GLN A 18 -15.47 -0.24 -14.22
N ARG A 19 -15.83 -1.28 -14.98
CA ARG A 19 -14.85 -2.21 -15.58
C ARG A 19 -13.94 -1.47 -16.56
N LYS A 20 -14.52 -0.61 -17.42
CA LYS A 20 -13.78 0.22 -18.37
C LYS A 20 -12.83 1.21 -17.67
N TYR A 21 -13.28 1.82 -16.57
CA TYR A 21 -12.45 2.70 -15.74
C TYR A 21 -11.19 2.00 -15.23
N ARG A 22 -11.32 0.81 -14.62
CA ARG A 22 -10.17 0.06 -14.09
C ARG A 22 -9.18 -0.36 -15.18
N ALA A 23 -9.68 -0.87 -16.30
CA ALA A 23 -8.84 -1.32 -17.41
C ALA A 23 -8.00 -0.18 -18.00
N ASN A 24 -8.65 0.94 -18.30
CA ASN A 24 -8.08 2.06 -19.04
C ASN A 24 -7.53 3.20 -18.16
N ALA A 25 -7.48 3.02 -16.84
CA ALA A 25 -6.98 4.05 -15.93
C ALA A 25 -5.51 4.45 -16.27
N PRO A 26 -5.20 5.75 -16.33
CA PRO A 26 -3.83 6.24 -16.40
C PRO A 26 -2.95 5.77 -15.21
N LEU A 27 -1.63 5.75 -15.40
CA LEU A 27 -0.67 5.22 -14.43
C LEU A 27 -0.73 5.90 -13.05
N HIS A 28 -0.91 7.23 -13.02
CA HIS A 28 -1.00 7.99 -11.77
C HIS A 28 -2.23 7.58 -10.94
N LEU A 29 -3.35 7.18 -11.57
CA LEU A 29 -4.52 6.65 -10.88
C LEU A 29 -4.34 5.18 -10.50
N LYS A 30 -3.70 4.38 -11.36
CA LYS A 30 -3.39 2.96 -11.07
C LYS A 30 -2.52 2.79 -9.84
N LYS A 31 -1.73 3.81 -9.46
CA LYS A 31 -1.01 3.85 -8.17
C LYS A 31 -1.92 3.57 -6.97
N LYS A 32 -3.18 4.02 -6.99
CA LYS A 32 -4.16 3.77 -5.91
C LYS A 32 -4.68 2.33 -5.90
N PHE A 33 -4.58 1.60 -7.01
CA PHE A 33 -5.03 0.21 -7.10
C PHE A 33 -4.02 -0.76 -6.49
N VAL A 34 -2.76 -0.33 -6.32
CA VAL A 34 -1.70 -1.14 -5.71
C VAL A 34 -1.54 -0.89 -4.22
N ASN A 35 -2.66 -0.61 -3.54
CA ASN A 35 -2.69 -0.46 -2.09
C ASN A 35 -2.81 -1.84 -1.43
N ALA A 36 -2.07 -2.05 -0.35
CA ALA A 36 -2.14 -3.25 0.48
C ALA A 36 -2.43 -2.89 1.94
N ASN A 37 -2.92 -3.88 2.70
CA ASN A 37 -3.23 -3.72 4.12
C ASN A 37 -1.96 -3.69 4.97
N LEU A 38 -1.95 -2.90 6.03
CA LEU A 38 -0.86 -2.87 7.00
C LEU A 38 -1.00 -3.99 8.05
N SER A 39 0.11 -4.38 8.68
CA SER A 39 0.09 -5.23 9.88
C SER A 39 -0.61 -4.50 11.04
N LYS A 40 -1.09 -5.25 12.04
CA LYS A 40 -1.75 -4.64 13.21
C LYS A 40 -0.82 -3.67 13.96
N GLU A 41 0.46 -3.97 14.01
CA GLU A 41 1.50 -3.12 14.62
C GLU A 41 1.67 -1.80 13.86
N LEU A 42 1.85 -1.88 12.54
CA LEU A 42 1.95 -0.70 11.69
C LEU A 42 0.66 0.12 11.69
N HIS A 43 -0.50 -0.55 11.77
CA HIS A 43 -1.80 0.09 11.91
C HIS A 43 -1.88 0.91 13.20
N LYS A 44 -1.41 0.38 14.34
CA LYS A 44 -1.34 1.12 15.61
C LYS A 44 -0.39 2.31 15.51
N LYS A 45 0.79 2.13 14.92
CA LYS A 45 1.83 3.17 14.77
C LYS A 45 1.38 4.34 13.90
N TYR A 46 0.86 4.05 12.71
CA TYR A 46 0.54 5.07 11.71
C TYR A 46 -0.96 5.42 11.62
N ARG A 47 -1.83 4.68 12.32
CA ARG A 47 -3.30 4.85 12.31
C ARG A 47 -3.91 4.87 10.91
N ARG A 48 -3.36 4.05 10.01
CA ARG A 48 -3.83 3.89 8.64
C ARG A 48 -4.02 2.43 8.32
N LYS A 49 -5.07 2.13 7.56
CA LYS A 49 -5.42 0.76 7.12
C LYS A 49 -4.56 0.30 5.95
N ASN A 50 -4.37 1.15 4.94
CA ASN A 50 -3.70 0.76 3.70
C ASN A 50 -2.74 1.84 3.20
N ILE A 51 -1.77 1.39 2.42
CA ILE A 51 -0.78 2.24 1.76
C ILE A 51 -0.39 1.62 0.41
N PRO A 52 -0.04 2.41 -0.62
CA PRO A 52 0.55 1.88 -1.85
C PRO A 52 1.84 1.13 -1.55
N LEU A 53 1.97 -0.04 -2.16
CA LEU A 53 3.18 -0.86 -2.14
C LEU A 53 4.31 -0.18 -2.92
N ARG A 54 5.53 -0.36 -2.45
CA ARG A 54 6.76 0.04 -3.13
C ARG A 54 7.73 -1.11 -3.24
N LYS A 55 8.75 -0.91 -4.07
CA LYS A 55 9.93 -1.75 -4.05
C LYS A 55 10.49 -1.78 -2.63
N ASP A 56 11.00 -2.94 -2.25
CA ASP A 56 11.69 -3.18 -0.98
C ASP A 56 10.82 -3.20 0.29
N ASP A 57 9.50 -3.05 0.19
CA ASP A 57 8.60 -3.38 1.30
C ASP A 57 8.59 -4.90 1.55
N VAL A 58 8.53 -5.31 2.83
CA VAL A 58 8.36 -6.73 3.19
C VAL A 58 6.88 -7.01 3.39
N VAL A 59 6.40 -8.03 2.68
CA VAL A 59 4.99 -8.41 2.64
C VAL A 59 4.80 -9.87 2.98
N LYS A 60 3.64 -10.16 3.58
CA LYS A 60 3.11 -11.49 3.83
C LYS A 60 1.94 -11.75 2.91
N ILE A 61 1.88 -12.96 2.36
CA ILE A 61 0.77 -13.40 1.52
C ILE A 61 -0.35 -13.95 2.40
N MET A 62 -1.56 -13.39 2.26
CA MET A 62 -2.71 -13.75 3.08
C MET A 62 -3.64 -14.77 2.41
N ARG A 63 -3.68 -14.80 1.07
CA ARG A 63 -4.57 -15.65 0.28
C ARG A 63 -3.85 -16.30 -0.90
N GLY A 64 -4.33 -17.46 -1.35
CA GLY A 64 -3.83 -18.20 -2.50
C GLY A 64 -2.79 -19.28 -2.16
N LYS A 65 -2.20 -19.90 -3.19
CA LYS A 65 -1.24 -21.03 -3.08
C LYS A 65 -0.04 -20.73 -2.19
N TYR A 66 0.41 -19.47 -2.16
CA TYR A 66 1.61 -19.05 -1.43
C TYR A 66 1.30 -18.41 -0.06
N LYS A 67 0.14 -18.71 0.52
CA LYS A 67 -0.30 -18.17 1.82
C LYS A 67 0.76 -18.40 2.91
N LYS A 68 0.85 -17.48 3.86
CA LYS A 68 1.79 -17.43 4.99
C LYS A 68 3.26 -17.18 4.62
N LYS A 69 3.66 -17.34 3.36
CA LYS A 69 5.00 -16.95 2.91
C LYS A 69 5.19 -15.43 3.02
N GLN A 70 6.43 -15.05 3.30
CA GLN A 70 6.86 -13.66 3.40
C GLN A 70 8.00 -13.43 2.41
N GLY A 71 8.12 -12.21 1.92
CA GLY A 71 9.21 -11.84 1.03
C GLY A 71 9.22 -10.34 0.77
N LYS A 72 10.33 -9.88 0.23
CA LYS A 72 10.53 -8.50 -0.18
C LYS A 72 9.91 -8.26 -1.56
N ILE A 73 9.39 -7.06 -1.80
CA ILE A 73 8.87 -6.70 -3.12
C ILE A 73 10.03 -6.36 -4.07
N LEU A 74 10.13 -7.13 -5.16
CA LEU A 74 11.11 -6.89 -6.22
C LEU A 74 10.65 -5.80 -7.18
N LYS A 75 9.41 -5.88 -7.64
CA LYS A 75 8.87 -4.98 -8.65
C LYS A 75 7.38 -4.80 -8.54
N VAL A 76 6.93 -3.55 -8.74
CA VAL A 76 5.53 -3.17 -8.78
C VAL A 76 5.15 -2.79 -10.22
N PHE A 77 4.21 -3.54 -10.82
CA PHE A 77 3.72 -3.28 -12.16
C PHE A 77 2.43 -2.46 -12.11
N LEU A 78 2.54 -1.14 -12.28
CA LEU A 78 1.36 -0.26 -12.26
C LEU A 78 0.40 -0.56 -13.42
N LYS A 79 0.89 -0.85 -14.63
CA LYS A 79 0.05 -1.12 -15.82
C LYS A 79 -0.90 -2.30 -15.59
N LEU A 80 -0.38 -3.37 -14.97
CA LEU A 80 -1.13 -4.59 -14.63
C LEU A 80 -1.75 -4.54 -13.22
N SER A 81 -1.36 -3.56 -12.41
CA SER A 81 -1.71 -3.45 -10.98
C SER A 81 -1.34 -4.70 -10.15
N LYS A 82 -0.24 -5.37 -10.51
CA LYS A 82 0.29 -6.58 -9.87
C LYS A 82 1.70 -6.35 -9.31
N VAL A 83 2.16 -7.26 -8.45
CA VAL A 83 3.46 -7.18 -7.76
C VAL A 83 4.19 -8.51 -7.83
N GLU A 84 5.51 -8.47 -7.94
CA GLU A 84 6.40 -9.63 -7.80
C GLU A 84 7.10 -9.60 -6.44
N ILE A 85 7.15 -10.75 -5.79
CA ILE A 85 7.71 -10.94 -4.46
C ILE A 85 8.87 -11.92 -4.57
N GLU A 86 9.94 -11.62 -3.86
CA GLU A 86 11.12 -12.47 -3.74
C GLU A 86 10.75 -13.85 -3.16
N GLY A 87 11.34 -14.91 -3.70
CA GLY A 87 11.10 -16.29 -3.27
C GLY A 87 9.75 -16.88 -3.71
N ILE A 88 8.92 -16.12 -4.45
CA ILE A 88 7.64 -16.61 -4.98
C ILE A 88 7.76 -16.83 -6.49
N GLN A 89 8.17 -18.05 -6.85
CA GLN A 89 8.48 -18.44 -8.21
C GLN A 89 7.80 -19.75 -8.60
N VAL A 90 7.68 -19.97 -9.90
CA VAL A 90 7.22 -21.22 -10.52
C VAL A 90 8.31 -21.71 -11.46
N LYS A 91 8.59 -23.01 -11.43
CA LYS A 91 9.50 -23.67 -12.37
C LYS A 91 8.79 -23.84 -13.72
N LYS A 92 9.43 -23.38 -14.80
CA LYS A 92 8.98 -23.64 -16.17
C LYS A 92 9.38 -25.05 -16.61
N GLN A 93 8.83 -25.52 -17.74
CA GLN A 93 9.21 -26.79 -18.35
C GLN A 93 10.72 -26.83 -18.68
N ASP A 94 11.27 -25.71 -19.14
CA ASP A 94 12.71 -25.53 -19.44
C ASP A 94 13.61 -25.53 -18.19
N GLY A 95 13.06 -25.72 -16.99
CA GLY A 95 13.80 -25.73 -15.72
C GLY A 95 14.06 -24.36 -15.10
N SER A 96 13.97 -23.27 -15.87
CA SER A 96 14.11 -21.89 -15.36
C SER A 96 13.00 -21.48 -14.39
N GLN A 97 13.30 -20.56 -13.47
CA GLN A 97 12.35 -20.03 -12.49
C GLN A 97 11.75 -18.69 -12.96
N ALA A 98 10.43 -18.54 -12.84
CA ALA A 98 9.73 -17.29 -13.15
C ALA A 98 8.98 -16.75 -11.92
N ASN A 99 9.13 -15.45 -11.67
CA ASN A 99 8.42 -14.77 -10.60
C ASN A 99 6.91 -14.75 -10.84
N VAL A 100 6.13 -15.06 -9.80
CA VAL A 100 4.68 -15.01 -9.88
C VAL A 100 4.18 -13.59 -9.61
N LYS A 101 3.33 -13.09 -10.49
CA LYS A 101 2.65 -11.81 -10.33
C LYS A 101 1.42 -11.97 -9.45
N LEU A 102 1.45 -11.35 -8.28
CA LEU A 102 0.41 -11.41 -7.27
C LEU A 102 -0.40 -10.11 -7.20
N GLN A 103 -1.63 -10.24 -6.67
CA GLN A 103 -2.51 -9.11 -6.48
C GLN A 103 -2.31 -8.45 -5.12
N PRO A 104 -2.18 -7.12 -5.04
CA PRO A 104 -1.79 -6.42 -3.81
C PRO A 104 -2.83 -6.53 -2.70
N SER A 105 -4.11 -6.73 -3.04
CA SER A 105 -5.18 -6.99 -2.07
C SER A 105 -5.00 -8.29 -1.28
N ASN A 106 -4.23 -9.24 -1.81
CA ASN A 106 -3.94 -10.51 -1.14
C ASN A 106 -2.71 -10.42 -0.23
N LEU A 107 -2.06 -9.25 -0.17
CA LEU A 107 -0.84 -9.01 0.58
C LEU A 107 -1.12 -8.18 1.82
N GLN A 108 -0.30 -8.41 2.85
CA GLN A 108 -0.23 -7.60 4.05
C GLN A 108 1.20 -7.15 4.28
N ILE A 109 1.42 -5.86 4.49
CA ILE A 109 2.73 -5.28 4.71
C ILE A 109 3.15 -5.54 6.16
N ILE A 110 4.33 -6.10 6.36
CA ILE A 110 4.94 -6.31 7.68
C ILE A 110 5.89 -5.16 8.00
N THR A 111 6.79 -4.83 7.08
CA THR A 111 7.73 -3.72 7.22
C THR A 111 7.64 -2.80 6.00
N LEU A 112 7.80 -1.50 6.27
CA LEU A 112 7.76 -0.46 5.24
C LEU A 112 9.19 -0.03 4.92
N ASN A 113 9.50 0.12 3.64
CA ASN A 113 10.63 0.94 3.23
C ASN A 113 10.29 2.43 3.48
N LEU A 114 11.13 3.09 4.28
CA LEU A 114 10.99 4.50 4.68
C LEU A 114 12.04 5.44 4.06
N ASP A 115 12.83 5.00 3.07
CA ASP A 115 13.91 5.79 2.48
C ASP A 115 13.41 7.10 1.83
N ASP A 116 12.19 7.08 1.27
CA ASP A 116 11.57 8.26 0.65
C ASP A 116 10.90 9.18 1.68
N LYS A 117 11.48 10.39 1.85
CA LYS A 117 10.92 11.49 2.67
C LYS A 117 9.45 11.79 2.35
N LYS A 118 9.04 11.77 1.07
CA LYS A 118 7.65 12.01 0.65
C LYS A 118 6.71 10.90 1.12
N ARG A 119 7.22 9.68 1.30
CA ARG A 119 6.44 8.55 1.85
C ARG A 119 6.24 8.74 3.35
N ILE A 120 7.29 9.12 4.07
CA ILE A 120 7.23 9.42 5.50
C ILE A 120 6.25 10.56 5.76
N ALA A 121 6.37 11.68 5.04
CA ALA A 121 5.47 12.83 5.16
C ALA A 121 4.01 12.42 4.96
N LYS A 122 3.75 11.55 3.96
CA LYS A 122 2.40 11.01 3.75
C LYS A 122 1.96 10.05 4.84
N LEU A 123 2.86 9.33 5.52
CA LEU A 123 2.53 8.39 6.60
C LEU A 123 2.23 9.11 7.91
N LYS A 124 2.94 10.20 8.18
CA LYS A 124 2.70 11.07 9.33
C LYS A 124 1.33 11.72 9.17
N ASN A 125 0.48 11.53 10.17
CA ASN A 125 -0.73 12.33 10.32
C ASN A 125 -0.33 13.53 11.18
N GLU A 126 -0.19 14.71 10.55
CA GLU A 126 0.16 15.98 11.21
C GLU A 126 -0.74 16.26 12.42
N LYS A 127 -2.04 15.96 12.30
CA LYS A 127 -3.07 16.11 13.35
C LYS A 127 -2.76 15.46 14.72
N LYS A 128 -1.71 14.65 14.86
CA LYS A 128 -1.36 13.98 16.13
C LYS A 128 0.06 14.21 16.64
N GLU A 129 0.99 14.65 15.78
CA GLU A 129 2.26 15.18 16.29
C GLU A 129 2.02 16.53 16.99
N GLU A 130 1.06 17.33 16.50
CA GLU A 130 0.61 18.57 17.17
C GLU A 130 -0.08 18.30 18.50
N VAL A 131 -1.07 17.40 18.56
CA VAL A 131 -1.77 17.06 19.82
C VAL A 131 -0.80 16.51 20.88
N LYS A 132 0.12 15.61 20.51
CA LYS A 132 1.17 15.11 21.43
C LYS A 132 2.14 16.19 21.89
N LYS A 133 2.47 17.17 21.04
CA LYS A 133 3.31 18.34 21.41
C LYS A 133 2.55 19.30 22.34
N ILE A 134 1.25 19.47 22.15
CA ILE A 134 0.38 20.30 23.00
C ILE A 134 0.24 19.66 24.39
N ASP A 135 -0.01 18.34 24.46
CA ASP A 135 -0.16 17.61 25.72
C ASP A 135 1.16 17.61 26.52
N SER A 136 2.30 17.40 25.87
CA SER A 136 3.62 17.46 26.53
C SER A 136 4.03 18.87 26.96
N LYS A 137 3.61 19.92 26.24
CA LYS A 137 3.79 21.31 26.69
C LYS A 137 2.92 21.65 27.90
N LYS A 138 1.66 21.19 27.93
CA LYS A 138 0.75 21.39 29.07
C LYS A 138 1.24 20.70 30.35
N ILE A 139 1.80 19.50 30.23
CA ILE A 139 2.37 18.77 31.38
C ILE A 139 3.57 19.53 31.95
N LYS A 140 4.49 20.03 31.09
CA LYS A 140 5.64 20.83 31.53
C LYS A 140 5.24 22.14 32.22
N GLN A 141 4.26 22.86 31.68
CA GLN A 141 3.73 24.09 32.30
C GLN A 141 3.04 23.82 33.64
N ALA A 142 2.39 22.67 33.81
CA ALA A 142 1.77 22.27 35.06
C ALA A 142 2.78 21.84 36.14
N GLU A 143 3.98 21.39 35.74
CA GLU A 143 5.10 21.08 36.64
C GLU A 143 5.87 22.34 37.07
N GLU A 144 6.02 23.32 36.18
CA GLU A 144 6.64 24.62 36.49
C GLU A 144 5.79 25.47 37.46
N ASN A 145 4.47 25.44 37.34
CA ASN A 145 3.55 26.20 38.21
C ASN A 145 3.32 25.57 39.59
N LYS A 146 3.93 24.41 39.88
CA LYS A 146 3.85 23.71 41.18
C LYS A 146 5.09 23.88 42.05
N LYS A 147 6.10 24.61 41.57
CA LYS A 147 7.24 25.10 42.34
C LYS A 147 7.02 26.57 42.68
#